data_AF-A0AAN9A141-F1
#
_entry.id   AF-A0AAN9A141-F1
#
_cell.length_a   1.000
_cell.length_b   1.000
_cell.length_c   1.000
_cell.angle_alpha   90.00
_cell.angle_beta   90.00
_cell.angle_gamma   90.00
#
_symmetry.space_group_name_H-M   'P 1'
#
loop_
_entity.id
_entity.type
_entity.pdbx_description
1 polymer ?
#
loop_
_entity_poly.entity_id
_entity_poly.type
_entity_poly.pdbx_seq_one_letter_code
_entity_poly.pdbx_strand_id
1 'polypeptide(L)' 'MSSFFVEWIPNNLKTAVCDIPPRGNKMASTFTGNWTAVRELFKRVGEQFTVMFRRKASLHWYTGE' A
#
# COMPACT_ATOMS: atom_id res chain seq x y z
N MET A 1 0.70 -25.37 4.51
CA MET A 1 0.07 -24.12 4.03
C MET A 1 1.01 -22.98 4.42
N SER A 2 1.31 -22.04 3.53
CA SER A 2 2.29 -20.97 3.81
C SER A 2 1.77 -20.03 4.89
N SER A 3 2.59 -19.71 5.90
CA SER A 3 2.24 -18.80 7.01
C SER A 3 2.06 -17.34 6.59
N PHE A 4 2.31 -17.02 5.32
CA PHE A 4 2.15 -15.66 4.76
C PHE A 4 0.71 -15.37 4.29
N PHE A 5 -0.14 -16.39 4.15
CA PHE A 5 -1.53 -16.24 3.74
C PHE A 5 -2.46 -16.54 4.91
N VAL A 6 -3.51 -15.74 5.05
CA VAL A 6 -4.50 -15.96 6.10
C VAL A 6 -5.31 -17.24 5.82
N GLU A 7 -5.42 -18.11 6.83
CA GLU A 7 -6.08 -19.42 6.67
C GLU A 7 -7.61 -19.32 6.58
N TRP A 8 -8.18 -18.27 7.17
CA TRP A 8 -9.63 -18.05 7.23
C TRP A 8 -10.24 -17.50 5.93
N ILE A 9 -9.42 -17.14 4.93
CA ILE A 9 -9.88 -16.83 3.57
C ILE A 9 -9.32 -17.88 2.60
N PRO A 10 -10.11 -18.90 2.22
CA PRO A 10 -9.67 -19.88 1.24
C PRO A 10 -9.54 -19.24 -0.15
N ASN A 11 -8.58 -19.72 -0.95
CA ASN A 11 -8.37 -19.30 -2.35
C ASN A 11 -8.20 -17.77 -2.54
N ASN A 12 -7.54 -17.10 -1.59
CA ASN A 12 -7.31 -15.64 -1.59
C ASN A 12 -6.23 -15.17 -2.60
N LEU A 13 -5.60 -16.09 -3.34
CA LEU A 13 -4.74 -15.80 -4.47
C LEU A 13 -5.49 -16.06 -5.77
N LYS A 14 -5.53 -15.05 -6.65
CA LYS A 14 -6.11 -15.14 -8.00
C LYS A 14 -5.06 -14.72 -9.02
N THR A 15 -5.07 -15.39 -10.15
CA THR A 15 -4.15 -15.11 -11.27
C THR A 15 -4.97 -14.96 -12.54
N ALA A 16 -4.58 -13.98 -13.36
CA ALA A 16 -5.15 -13.75 -14.69
C ALA A 16 -4.00 -13.61 -15.70
N VAL A 17 -4.25 -14.04 -16.93
CA VAL A 17 -3.28 -13.96 -18.04
C VAL A 17 -3.90 -13.11 -19.14
N CYS A 18 -3.09 -12.21 -19.70
CA CYS A 18 -3.47 -11.35 -20.82
C CYS A 18 -2.57 -11.68 -22.02
N ASP A 19 -3.17 -11.92 -23.19
CA ASP A 19 -2.43 -12.26 -24.42
C ASP A 19 -1.72 -11.06 -25.04
N ILE A 20 -2.18 -9.83 -24.74
CA ILE A 20 -1.61 -8.59 -25.29
C ILE A 20 -0.63 -8.01 -24.26
N PRO A 21 0.69 -7.99 -24.54
CA PRO A 21 1.67 -7.43 -23.63
C PRO A 21 1.68 -5.89 -23.68
N PRO A 22 2.23 -5.22 -22.65
CA PRO A 22 2.42 -3.77 -22.68
C PRO A 22 3.43 -3.36 -23.76
N ARG A 23 3.25 -2.15 -24.31
CA ARG A 23 4.13 -1.60 -25.36
C ARG A 23 5.60 -1.62 -24.93
N GLY A 24 6.47 -2.11 -25.81
CA GLY A 24 7.91 -2.15 -25.58
C GLY A 24 8.41 -3.36 -24.78
N ASN A 25 7.53 -4.21 -24.26
CA ASN A 25 7.89 -5.41 -23.51
C ASN A 25 7.31 -6.67 -24.15
N LYS A 26 8.05 -7.79 -24.08
CA LYS A 26 7.56 -9.11 -24.55
C LYS A 26 6.68 -9.82 -23.52
N MET A 27 6.82 -9.46 -22.25
CA MET A 27 6.07 -10.04 -21.12
C MET A 27 6.10 -9.04 -19.95
N ALA A 28 5.04 -9.02 -19.15
CA ALA A 28 4.98 -8.30 -17.89
C ALA A 28 4.05 -9.02 -16.90
N SER A 29 4.23 -8.72 -15.61
CA SER A 29 3.32 -9.16 -14.55
C SER A 29 3.06 -8.00 -13.61
N THR A 30 1.83 -7.89 -13.11
CA THR A 30 1.43 -6.90 -12.11
C THR A 30 0.84 -7.64 -10.93
N PHE A 31 1.37 -7.37 -9.75
CA PHE A 31 0.89 -7.95 -8.51
C PHE A 31 0.08 -6.92 -7.74
N THR A 32 -1.15 -7.27 -7.38
CA THR A 32 -2.01 -6.48 -6.51
C THR A 32 -2.29 -7.29 -5.25
N GLY A 33 -1.72 -6.85 -4.13
CA GLY A 33 -1.87 -7.51 -2.85
C GLY A 33 -2.55 -6.61 -1.83
N ASN A 34 -3.50 -7.17 -1.07
CA ASN A 34 -4.04 -6.54 0.13
C ASN A 34 -3.37 -7.19 1.37
N TRP A 35 -2.32 -6.56 1.88
CA TRP A 35 -1.48 -7.13 2.94
C TRP A 35 -1.48 -6.23 4.18
N THR A 36 -1.43 -6.84 5.36
CA THR A 36 -1.31 -6.11 6.64
C THR A 36 -0.01 -5.33 6.77
N ALA A 37 1.01 -5.67 5.99
CA ALA A 37 2.28 -4.94 5.90
C ALA A 37 2.11 -3.46 5.47
N VAL A 38 1.00 -3.09 4.82
CA VAL A 38 0.69 -1.69 4.48
C VAL A 38 0.67 -0.77 5.71
N ARG A 39 0.40 -1.33 6.91
CA ARG A 39 0.44 -0.60 8.17
C ARG A 39 1.77 0.12 8.41
N GLU A 40 2.89 -0.45 8.00
CA GLU A 40 4.21 0.16 8.23
C GLU A 40 4.39 1.46 7.42
N LEU A 41 3.80 1.53 6.23
CA LEU A 41 3.74 2.78 5.45
C LEU A 41 2.96 3.86 6.20
N PHE A 42 1.77 3.51 6.70
CA PHE A 42 0.94 4.44 7.48
C PHE A 42 1.62 4.87 8.78
N LYS A 43 2.30 3.95 9.46
CA LYS A 43 3.06 4.25 10.67
C LYS A 43 4.14 5.31 10.40
N ARG A 44 4.91 5.16 9.32
CA ARG A 44 5.93 6.14 8.91
C ARG A 44 5.34 7.54 8.68
N VAL A 45 4.22 7.62 7.96
CA VAL A 45 3.53 8.90 7.72
C VAL A 45 2.99 9.49 9.03
N GLY A 46 2.39 8.66 9.88
CA GLY A 46 1.86 9.07 11.18
C GLY A 46 2.93 9.58 12.15
N GLU A 47 4.12 8.97 12.16
CA GLU A 47 5.27 9.43 12.95
C GLU A 47 5.75 10.81 12.49
N GLN A 48 5.90 11.02 11.17
CA GLN A 48 6.26 12.32 10.61
C GLN A 48 5.20 13.38 10.91
N PHE A 49 3.92 13.05 10.72
CA PHE A 49 2.81 13.93 11.07
C PHE A 49 2.86 14.32 12.55
N THR A 50 3.08 13.35 13.44
CA THR A 50 3.17 13.59 14.89
C THR A 50 4.30 14.58 15.23
N VAL A 51 5.47 14.44 14.61
CA VAL A 51 6.60 15.36 14.83
C VAL A 51 6.25 16.78 14.39
N MET A 52 5.65 16.93 13.20
CA MET A 52 5.27 18.23 12.65
C MET A 52 4.16 18.89 13.47
N PHE A 53 3.13 18.13 13.81
CA PHE A 53 1.97 18.59 14.56
C PHE A 53 2.34 19.02 15.98
N ARG A 54 3.23 18.27 16.67
CA ARG A 54 3.76 18.67 17.99
C ARG A 54 4.45 20.03 17.97
N ARG A 55 5.06 20.40 16.84
CA ARG A 55 5.71 21.71 16.65
C ARG A 55 4.76 22.79 16.12
N LYS A 56 3.49 22.46 15.87
CA LYS A 56 2.50 23.31 15.18
C LYS A 56 3.04 23.85 13.84
N ALA A 57 3.93 23.11 13.20
CA ALA A 57 4.57 23.54 11.97
C ALA A 57 3.53 23.55 10.84
N SER A 58 3.47 24.66 10.09
CA SER A 58 2.51 24.89 8.99
C SER A 58 1.03 24.83 9.38
N LEU A 59 0.68 24.82 10.68
CA LEU A 59 -0.71 24.65 11.13
C LEU A 59 -1.63 25.82 10.72
N HIS A 60 -1.10 27.04 10.68
CA HIS A 60 -1.87 28.24 10.33
C HIS A 60 -2.46 28.20 8.91
N TRP A 61 -1.85 27.45 7.98
CA TRP A 61 -2.40 27.23 6.64
C TRP A 61 -3.66 26.38 6.64
N TYR A 62 -3.87 25.55 7.67
CA TYR A 62 -5.03 24.66 7.78
C TYR A 62 -6.11 25.20 8.73
N THR A 63 -5.78 26.16 9.60
CA THR A 63 -6.72 26.76 10.56
C THR A 63 -7.18 28.17 10.17
N GLY A 64 -6.61 28.73 9.10
CA GLY A 64 -6.95 30.05 8.57
C GLY A 64 -7.99 30.05 7.45
N GLU A 65 -8.58 28.89 7.15
CA GLU A 65 -9.79 28.76 6.32
C GLU A 65 -11.05 29.05 7.13
#